data_AF-B0T187-F1
#
_entry.id   AF-B0T187-F1
#
_cell.length_a   1.000
_cell.length_b   1.000
_cell.length_c   1.000
_cell.angle_alpha   90.00
_cell.angle_beta   90.00
_cell.angle_gamma   90.00
#
_symmetry.space_group_name_H-M   'P 1'
#
loop_
_entity.id
_entity.type
_entity.pdbx_description
1 polymer ?
#
loop_
_entity_poly.entity_id
_entity_poly.type
_entity_poly.pdbx_seq_one_letter_code
_entity_poly.pdbx_strand_id
1 'polypeptide(L)'
;MRNGTALLLLMASSGCAALSPPCEGRTFGQSQVEVLECRASKGDRVAALDLGRRYEHGDGLPVDWVKAADFYVQAAASEAPRSTLHLPPTSGERRGSLVIMSAGPARDGLPEAKLALASLVFRVARTDPERQEACRYARSVGAVGMLEMQTGGKRLREYCL
;
A
#
# COMPACT_ATOMS: atom_id res chain seq x y z
N MET A 1 56.78 -14.98 -37.99
CA MET A 1 56.16 -13.63 -37.98
C MET A 1 54.73 -13.82 -37.51
N ARG A 2 54.46 -13.88 -36.20
CA ARG A 2 54.06 -12.75 -35.33
C ARG A 2 53.08 -11.79 -36.02
N ASN A 3 51.80 -11.84 -35.64
CA ASN A 3 50.99 -10.71 -35.15
C ASN A 3 49.48 -11.04 -35.17
N GLY A 4 48.75 -10.65 -34.13
CA GLY A 4 47.29 -10.75 -34.04
C GLY A 4 46.79 -11.22 -32.67
N THR A 5 47.16 -10.57 -31.57
CA THR A 5 46.24 -9.71 -30.79
C THR A 5 44.86 -10.30 -30.52
N ALA A 6 44.61 -10.51 -29.22
CA ALA A 6 43.34 -10.26 -28.53
C ALA A 6 42.12 -11.13 -28.91
N LEU A 7 41.80 -12.08 -28.03
CA LEU A 7 40.42 -12.18 -27.57
C LEU A 7 40.39 -12.52 -26.07
N LEU A 8 40.21 -11.46 -25.28
CA LEU A 8 39.63 -11.55 -23.94
C LEU A 8 38.30 -12.32 -24.07
N LEU A 9 38.26 -13.56 -23.57
CA LEU A 9 36.99 -14.13 -23.11
C LEU A 9 36.77 -13.63 -21.70
N LEU A 10 36.20 -12.42 -21.65
CA LEU A 10 35.57 -11.84 -20.49
C LEU A 10 34.65 -12.89 -19.85
N MET A 11 34.97 -13.23 -18.61
CA MET A 11 34.00 -13.80 -17.67
C MET A 11 32.88 -12.77 -17.49
N ALA A 12 31.92 -12.76 -18.41
CA ALA A 12 30.64 -12.10 -18.25
C ALA A 12 29.79 -12.94 -17.28
N SER A 13 30.26 -13.06 -16.04
CA SER A 13 29.51 -13.60 -14.91
C SER A 13 29.57 -12.58 -13.78
N SER A 14 29.19 -11.35 -14.10
CA SER A 14 28.59 -10.50 -13.08
C SER A 14 27.25 -10.08 -13.65
N GLY A 15 26.32 -11.03 -13.57
CA GLY A 15 24.92 -10.68 -13.47
C GLY A 15 24.78 -9.76 -12.27
N CYS A 16 24.89 -8.46 -12.52
CA CYS A 16 24.42 -7.45 -11.60
C CYS A 16 22.90 -7.65 -11.61
N ALA A 17 22.45 -8.55 -10.74
CA ALA A 17 21.05 -8.73 -10.43
C ALA A 17 20.49 -7.33 -10.20
N ALA A 18 19.45 -7.00 -10.95
CA ALA A 18 18.59 -5.85 -10.75
C ALA A 18 17.91 -5.98 -9.37
N LEU A 19 18.69 -5.85 -8.31
CA LEU A 19 18.19 -5.60 -6.97
C LEU A 19 17.85 -4.12 -6.97
N SER A 20 16.54 -3.87 -6.99
CA SER A 20 15.92 -2.61 -6.63
C SER A 20 16.73 -1.95 -5.51
N PRO A 21 17.07 -0.65 -5.61
CA PRO A 21 17.90 -0.01 -4.60
C PRO A 21 17.25 -0.22 -3.22
N PRO A 22 18.03 -0.60 -2.18
CA PRO A 22 17.50 -0.70 -0.85
C PRO A 22 16.86 0.63 -0.49
N CYS A 23 15.71 0.54 0.15
CA CYS A 23 14.92 1.66 0.62
C CYS A 23 15.67 2.46 1.71
N GLU A 24 16.81 3.07 1.39
CA GLU A 24 17.72 3.63 2.38
C GLU A 24 18.22 5.00 1.90
N GLY A 25 17.72 6.04 2.56
CA GLY A 25 18.22 7.40 2.44
C GLY A 25 17.74 8.17 1.20
N ARG A 26 17.47 9.47 1.40
CA ARG A 26 17.24 10.41 0.28
C ARG A 26 18.50 10.49 -0.57
N THR A 27 18.57 9.74 -1.67
CA THR A 27 19.60 9.97 -2.68
C THR A 27 19.20 11.18 -3.52
N PHE A 28 20.16 12.07 -3.75
CA PHE A 28 19.99 13.25 -4.60
C PHE A 28 19.72 12.76 -6.04
N GLY A 29 18.48 12.85 -6.51
CA GLY A 29 18.06 12.38 -7.84
C GLY A 29 16.88 11.39 -7.88
N GLN A 30 16.34 10.96 -6.73
CA GLN A 30 15.13 10.12 -6.75
C GLN A 30 13.90 10.93 -7.15
N SER A 31 13.04 10.33 -7.98
CA SER A 31 11.71 10.87 -8.24
C SER A 31 10.88 10.82 -6.95
N GLN A 32 9.94 11.77 -6.82
CA GLN A 32 9.06 11.80 -5.64
C GLN A 32 8.23 10.50 -5.53
N VAL A 33 7.94 9.87 -6.67
CA VAL A 33 7.21 8.60 -6.76
C VAL A 33 8.03 7.45 -6.15
N GLU A 34 9.30 7.28 -6.54
CA GLU A 34 10.15 6.20 -6.02
C GLU A 34 10.29 6.26 -4.50
N VAL A 35 10.45 7.46 -3.95
CA VAL A 35 10.52 7.67 -2.49
C VAL A 35 9.21 7.25 -1.81
N LEU A 36 8.07 7.52 -2.43
CA LEU A 36 6.77 7.13 -1.88
C LEU A 36 6.54 5.63 -2.01
N GLU A 37 6.91 4.99 -3.12
CA GLU A 37 6.80 3.53 -3.31
C GLU A 37 7.63 2.80 -2.27
N CYS A 38 8.82 3.32 -2.03
CA CYS A 38 9.70 2.84 -1.00
C CYS A 38 9.10 2.99 0.42
N ARG A 39 8.48 4.12 0.73
CA ARG A 39 7.82 4.32 2.03
C ARG A 39 6.57 3.44 2.18
N ALA A 40 5.75 3.35 1.13
CA ALA A 40 4.56 2.51 1.11
C ALA A 40 4.92 1.03 1.32
N SER A 41 6.01 0.54 0.71
CA SER A 41 6.49 -0.84 0.93
C SER A 41 6.97 -1.10 2.36
N LYS A 42 7.34 -0.05 3.10
CA LYS A 42 7.66 -0.12 4.54
C LYS A 42 6.42 -0.01 5.46
N GLY A 43 5.22 0.02 4.90
CA GLY A 43 3.97 0.18 5.65
C GLY A 43 3.62 1.64 5.99
N ASP A 44 4.26 2.62 5.32
CA ASP A 44 3.86 4.02 5.47
C ASP A 44 2.54 4.29 4.74
N ARG A 45 1.46 4.30 5.52
CA ARG A 45 0.09 4.51 5.05
C ARG A 45 -0.11 5.86 4.38
N VAL A 46 0.62 6.89 4.82
CA VAL A 46 0.54 8.24 4.25
C VAL A 46 1.18 8.25 2.87
N ALA A 47 2.30 7.54 2.71
CA ALA A 47 2.94 7.39 1.40
C ALA A 47 2.06 6.60 0.42
N ALA A 48 1.40 5.54 0.89
CA ALA A 48 0.43 4.79 0.09
C ALA A 48 -0.76 5.66 -0.33
N LEU A 49 -1.30 6.50 0.57
CA LEU A 49 -2.36 7.46 0.24
C LEU A 49 -1.91 8.45 -0.85
N ASP A 50 -0.70 9.00 -0.73
CA ASP A 50 -0.17 9.97 -1.70
C ASP A 50 0.06 9.33 -3.09
N LEU A 51 0.56 8.09 -3.13
CA LEU A 51 0.66 7.33 -4.39
C LEU A 51 -0.70 7.08 -5.02
N GLY A 52 -1.69 6.68 -4.23
CA GLY A 52 -3.05 6.48 -4.71
C GLY A 52 -3.59 7.74 -5.39
N ARG A 53 -3.37 8.91 -4.78
CA ARG A 53 -3.78 10.20 -5.36
C ARG A 53 -3.03 10.54 -6.63
N ARG A 54 -1.74 10.25 -6.72
CA ARG A 54 -0.94 10.50 -7.94
C ARG A 54 -1.38 9.62 -9.10
N TYR A 55 -1.65 8.33 -8.85
CA TYR A 55 -2.22 7.43 -9.86
C TYR A 55 -3.66 7.84 -10.23
N GLU A 56 -4.42 8.43 -9.31
CA GLU A 56 -5.76 8.93 -9.58
C GLU A 56 -5.77 10.19 -10.47
N HIS A 57 -4.88 11.16 -10.21
CA HIS A 57 -4.85 12.45 -10.89
C HIS A 57 -3.87 12.51 -12.08
N GLY A 58 -2.93 11.56 -12.15
CA GLY A 58 -1.87 11.55 -13.16
C GLY A 58 -0.69 12.48 -12.83
N ASP A 59 -0.43 12.74 -11.55
CA ASP A 59 0.60 13.68 -11.10
C ASP A 59 2.02 13.08 -11.21
N GLY A 60 2.59 13.16 -12.42
CA GLY A 60 3.88 12.57 -12.74
C GLY A 60 3.84 11.06 -12.98
N LEU A 61 2.64 10.48 -13.03
CA LEU A 61 2.36 9.08 -13.32
C LEU A 61 1.23 8.95 -14.34
N PRO A 62 1.16 7.85 -15.11
CA PRO A 62 -0.02 7.57 -15.92
C PRO A 62 -1.24 7.34 -15.00
N VAL A 63 -2.40 7.89 -15.40
CA VAL A 63 -3.66 7.69 -14.68
C VAL A 63 -4.01 6.20 -14.67
N ASP A 64 -4.10 5.62 -13.49
CA ASP A 64 -4.44 4.21 -13.28
C ASP A 64 -5.29 4.05 -12.01
N TRP A 65 -6.60 3.95 -12.23
CA TRP A 65 -7.58 3.84 -11.14
C TRP A 65 -7.47 2.51 -10.39
N VAL A 66 -6.98 1.44 -11.03
CA VAL A 66 -6.82 0.13 -10.41
C VAL A 66 -5.66 0.18 -9.44
N LYS A 67 -4.50 0.69 -9.88
CA LYS A 67 -3.36 0.92 -8.98
C LYS A 67 -3.70 1.90 -7.86
N ALA A 68 -4.44 2.96 -8.16
CA ALA A 68 -4.87 3.89 -7.13
C ALA A 68 -5.70 3.20 -6.03
N ALA A 69 -6.63 2.32 -6.43
CA ALA A 69 -7.41 1.52 -5.49
C ALA A 69 -6.52 0.61 -4.63
N ASP A 70 -5.53 -0.08 -5.22
CA ASP A 70 -4.62 -0.96 -4.48
C ASP A 70 -3.86 -0.21 -3.39
N PHE A 71 -3.32 0.97 -3.71
CA PHE A 71 -2.64 1.81 -2.74
C PHE A 71 -3.58 2.38 -1.68
N TYR A 72 -4.83 2.74 -2.05
CA TYR A 72 -5.83 3.17 -1.08
C TYR A 72 -6.28 2.03 -0.14
N VAL A 73 -6.39 0.80 -0.64
CA VAL A 73 -6.66 -0.39 0.20
C VAL A 73 -5.55 -0.61 1.21
N GLN A 74 -4.28 -0.51 0.80
CA GLN A 74 -3.14 -0.56 1.72
C GLN A 74 -3.23 0.55 2.78
N ALA A 75 -3.52 1.78 2.37
CA ALA A 75 -3.66 2.91 3.28
C ALA A 75 -4.91 2.82 4.19
N ALA A 76 -5.93 2.05 3.81
CA ALA A 76 -7.19 1.82 4.55
C ALA A 76 -7.18 0.58 5.46
N ALA A 77 -6.27 -0.36 5.26
CA ALA A 77 -6.23 -1.64 5.98
C ALA A 77 -5.78 -1.49 7.44
N SER A 78 -6.59 -1.85 8.43
CA SER A 78 -6.18 -1.78 9.83
C SER A 78 -5.03 -2.74 10.14
N GLU A 79 -3.99 -2.28 10.84
CA GLU A 79 -2.89 -3.14 11.28
C GLU A 79 -2.91 -3.29 12.80
N ALA A 80 -3.05 -4.52 13.27
CA ALA A 80 -2.78 -4.84 14.67
C ALA A 80 -1.28 -5.13 14.78
N PRO A 81 -0.50 -4.29 15.49
CA PRO A 81 0.92 -4.56 15.67
C PRO A 81 1.05 -5.92 16.37
N ARG A 82 1.87 -6.83 15.84
CA ARG A 82 2.11 -8.14 16.44
C ARG A 82 3.56 -8.22 16.88
N SER A 83 3.77 -8.63 18.13
CA SER A 83 5.11 -8.88 18.68
C SER A 83 5.23 -10.34 19.05
N THR A 84 6.36 -10.93 18.70
CA THR A 84 6.75 -12.26 19.16
C THR A 84 7.45 -12.11 20.50
N LEU A 85 6.93 -12.78 21.51
CA LEU A 85 7.60 -12.94 22.80
C LEU A 85 8.20 -14.35 22.85
N HIS A 86 9.51 -14.41 23.04
CA HIS A 86 10.19 -15.68 23.30
C HIS A 86 10.10 -15.98 24.80
N LEU A 87 9.39 -17.04 25.14
CA LEU A 87 9.29 -17.53 26.51
C LEU A 87 10.38 -18.58 26.75
N PRO A 88 11.16 -18.45 27.85
CA PRO A 88 12.10 -19.50 28.22
C PRO A 88 11.34 -20.79 28.59
N PRO A 89 11.98 -21.97 28.44
CA PRO A 89 11.36 -23.23 28.82
C PRO A 89 10.93 -23.22 30.29
N THR A 90 9.69 -23.62 30.56
CA THR A 90 9.20 -23.82 31.92
C THR A 90 9.58 -25.21 32.45
N SER A 91 9.48 -25.43 33.76
CA SER A 91 9.78 -26.73 34.40
C SER A 91 8.80 -27.80 33.91
N GLY A 92 9.11 -28.42 32.77
CA GLY A 92 8.25 -29.37 32.07
C GLY A 92 8.49 -29.39 30.55
N GLU A 93 8.96 -28.29 29.97
CA GLU A 93 9.22 -28.17 28.54
C GLU A 93 10.72 -28.10 28.26
N ARG A 94 11.22 -28.88 27.29
CA ARG A 94 12.66 -28.88 26.94
C ARG A 94 13.10 -27.74 26.02
N ARG A 95 12.16 -26.98 25.46
CA ARG A 95 12.43 -25.88 24.51
C ARG A 95 11.54 -24.70 24.85
N GLY A 96 12.06 -23.49 24.61
CA GLY A 96 11.26 -22.27 24.70
C GLY A 96 10.16 -22.24 23.65
N SER A 97 9.14 -21.45 23.92
CA SER A 97 7.98 -21.27 23.04
C SER A 97 7.91 -19.83 22.55
N LEU A 98 7.39 -19.66 21.34
CA LEU A 98 7.15 -18.35 20.74
C LEU A 98 5.66 -18.04 20.86
N VAL A 99 5.33 -16.94 21.52
CA VAL A 99 3.95 -16.45 21.61
C VAL A 99 3.83 -15.19 20.78
N ILE A 100 2.89 -15.18 19.83
CA ILE A 100 2.56 -13.99 19.05
C ILE A 100 1.47 -13.23 19.79
N MET A 101 1.79 -12.05 20.31
CA MET A 101 0.85 -11.17 21.02
C MET A 101 0.54 -9.93 20.19
N SER A 102 -0.61 -9.30 20.43
CA SER A 102 -0.86 -7.94 19.92
C SER A 102 -0.03 -6.93 20.72
N ALA A 103 0.82 -6.18 20.04
CA ALA A 103 1.82 -5.28 20.60
C ALA A 103 1.33 -3.83 20.80
N GLY A 104 0.04 -3.64 21.01
CA GLY A 104 -0.56 -2.31 21.18
C GLY A 104 -1.98 -2.24 20.60
N PRO A 105 -2.61 -1.06 20.67
CA PRO A 105 -3.91 -0.84 20.04
C PRO A 105 -3.82 -1.07 18.53
N ALA A 106 -4.87 -1.65 17.95
CA ALA A 106 -4.99 -1.73 16.50
C ALA A 106 -4.93 -0.32 15.92
N ARG A 107 -4.06 -0.12 14.92
CA ARG A 107 -4.02 1.12 14.18
C ARG A 107 -5.14 1.06 13.15
N ASP A 108 -6.20 1.81 13.41
CA ASP A 108 -7.26 2.00 12.43
C ASP A 108 -6.67 2.56 11.15
N GLY A 109 -7.21 2.11 10.02
CA GLY A 109 -6.77 2.63 8.75
C GLY A 109 -7.11 4.09 8.54
N LEU A 110 -6.32 4.77 7.70
CA LEU A 110 -6.46 6.21 7.50
C LEU A 110 -7.89 6.51 7.03
N PRO A 111 -8.64 7.36 7.76
CA PRO A 111 -10.01 7.65 7.40
C PRO A 111 -10.10 8.35 6.04
N GLU A 112 -9.09 9.14 5.70
CA GLU A 112 -8.95 9.80 4.40
C GLU A 112 -8.78 8.77 3.28
N ALA A 113 -8.00 7.71 3.50
CA ALA A 113 -7.83 6.63 2.53
C ALA A 113 -9.11 5.84 2.30
N LYS A 114 -9.85 5.53 3.38
CA LYS A 114 -11.15 4.86 3.30
C LYS A 114 -12.18 5.70 2.54
N LEU A 115 -12.18 7.02 2.74
CA LEU A 115 -13.05 7.93 1.97
C LEU A 115 -12.62 8.04 0.50
N ALA A 116 -11.32 8.15 0.23
CA ALA A 116 -10.79 8.19 -1.14
C ALA A 116 -11.15 6.91 -1.90
N LEU A 117 -10.97 5.74 -1.26
CA LEU A 117 -11.37 4.44 -1.79
C LEU A 117 -12.88 4.38 -2.04
N ALA A 118 -13.70 4.81 -1.08
CA ALA A 118 -15.15 4.85 -1.25
C ALA A 118 -15.56 5.71 -2.47
N SER A 119 -14.94 6.89 -2.64
CA SER A 119 -15.22 7.77 -3.77
C SER A 119 -14.82 7.15 -5.11
N LEU A 120 -13.67 6.45 -5.15
CA LEU A 120 -13.15 5.80 -6.35
C LEU A 120 -13.99 4.59 -6.73
N VAL A 121 -14.27 3.69 -5.78
CA VAL A 121 -15.14 2.52 -5.98
C VAL A 121 -16.51 2.96 -6.45
N PHE A 122 -17.10 4.00 -5.84
CA PHE A 122 -18.41 4.51 -6.26
C PHE A 122 -18.41 5.04 -7.69
N ARG A 123 -17.33 5.69 -8.12
CA ARG A 123 -17.18 6.27 -9.46
C ARG A 123 -17.07 5.20 -10.54
N VAL A 124 -16.38 4.09 -10.25
CA VAL A 124 -16.22 2.97 -11.18
C VAL A 124 -17.34 1.93 -11.07
N ALA A 125 -18.13 1.96 -10.00
CA ALA A 125 -19.21 1.01 -9.73
C ALA A 125 -20.27 1.02 -10.84
N ARG A 126 -20.45 -0.16 -11.45
CA ARG A 126 -21.48 -0.41 -12.46
C ARG A 126 -22.69 -1.10 -11.85
N THR A 127 -22.47 -1.84 -10.77
CA THR A 127 -23.49 -2.67 -10.11
C THR A 127 -23.85 -2.14 -8.71
N ASP A 128 -25.04 -2.46 -8.23
CA ASP A 128 -25.49 -2.09 -6.89
C ASP A 128 -24.62 -2.67 -5.75
N PRO A 129 -24.14 -3.93 -5.78
CA PRO A 129 -23.24 -4.44 -4.74
C PRO A 129 -21.92 -3.66 -4.65
N GLU A 130 -21.35 -3.21 -5.77
CA GLU A 130 -20.14 -2.35 -5.76
C GLU A 130 -20.43 -0.99 -5.10
N ARG A 131 -21.62 -0.41 -5.34
CA ARG A 131 -22.04 0.83 -4.67
C ARG A 131 -22.25 0.62 -3.17
N GLN A 132 -22.83 -0.52 -2.77
CA GLN A 132 -22.99 -0.89 -1.36
C GLN A 132 -21.63 -1.08 -0.66
N GLU A 133 -20.63 -1.62 -1.38
CA GLU A 133 -19.27 -1.73 -0.86
C GLU A 133 -18.63 -0.36 -0.64
N ALA A 134 -18.75 0.58 -1.60
CA ALA A 134 -18.30 1.96 -1.40
C ALA A 134 -18.97 2.61 -0.17
N CYS A 135 -20.27 2.41 0.00
CA CYS A 135 -21.01 2.84 1.19
C CYS A 135 -20.49 2.22 2.49
N ARG A 136 -20.03 0.96 2.48
CA ARG A 136 -19.45 0.29 3.65
C ARG A 136 -18.18 1.00 4.10
N TYR A 137 -17.28 1.34 3.15
CA TYR A 137 -16.08 2.10 3.47
C TYR A 137 -16.39 3.48 4.04
N ALA A 138 -17.31 4.24 3.43
CA ALA A 138 -17.71 5.54 3.93
C ALA A 138 -18.42 5.48 5.31
N ARG A 139 -19.24 4.45 5.56
CA ARG A 139 -19.84 4.22 6.88
C ARG A 139 -18.81 3.94 7.96
N SER A 140 -17.75 3.19 7.62
CA SER A 140 -16.69 2.85 8.58
C SER A 140 -15.92 4.05 9.13
N VAL A 141 -16.05 5.22 8.49
CA VAL A 141 -15.43 6.49 8.90
C VAL A 141 -16.45 7.59 9.20
N GLY A 142 -17.75 7.27 9.23
CA GLY A 142 -18.81 8.27 9.44
C GLY A 142 -18.92 9.32 8.33
N ALA A 143 -18.40 9.04 7.13
CA ALA A 143 -18.26 10.01 6.04
C ALA A 143 -19.28 9.82 4.90
N VAL A 144 -20.41 9.15 5.15
CA VAL A 144 -21.45 8.93 4.13
C VAL A 144 -21.95 10.26 3.54
N GLY A 145 -22.15 11.27 4.38
CA GLY A 145 -22.54 12.61 3.91
C GLY A 145 -21.47 13.28 3.03
N MET A 146 -20.18 13.08 3.32
CA MET A 146 -19.10 13.60 2.47
C MET A 146 -19.06 12.89 1.11
N LEU A 147 -19.28 11.57 1.10
CA LEU A 147 -19.38 10.81 -0.16
C LEU A 147 -20.57 11.29 -1.00
N GLU A 148 -21.71 11.62 -0.37
CA GLU A 148 -22.87 12.21 -1.05
C GLU A 148 -22.55 13.55 -1.71
N MET A 149 -21.82 14.41 -1.01
CA MET A 149 -21.41 15.72 -1.54
C MET A 149 -20.43 15.57 -2.71
N GLN A 150 -19.47 14.64 -2.64
CA GLN A 150 -18.46 14.43 -3.69
C GLN A 150 -19.02 13.80 -4.96
N THR A 151 -20.12 13.05 -4.86
CA THR A 151 -20.69 12.26 -5.97
C THR A 151 -21.94 12.89 -6.59
N GLY A 152 -22.33 14.08 -6.13
CA GLY A 152 -23.37 14.89 -6.77
C GLY A 152 -24.81 14.43 -6.50
N GLY A 153 -25.08 13.88 -5.31
CA GLY A 153 -26.46 13.68 -4.84
C GLY A 153 -27.25 12.55 -5.52
N LYS A 154 -26.59 11.60 -6.20
CA LYS A 154 -27.24 10.32 -6.54
C LYS A 154 -27.63 9.61 -5.24
N ARG A 155 -28.76 8.88 -5.23
CA ARG A 155 -29.42 8.28 -4.04
C ARG A 155 -28.54 7.28 -3.27
N LEU A 156 -27.44 7.74 -2.68
CA LEU A 156 -26.54 6.96 -1.86
C LEU A 156 -27.27 6.41 -0.64
N ARG A 157 -28.27 7.12 -0.12
CA ARG A 157 -29.18 6.60 0.91
C ARG A 157 -29.80 5.25 0.56
N GLU A 158 -30.15 4.97 -0.70
CA GLU A 158 -30.71 3.66 -1.08
C GLU A 158 -29.69 2.52 -0.99
N TYR A 159 -28.38 2.82 -1.09
CA TYR A 159 -27.29 1.84 -1.05
C TYR A 159 -26.53 1.81 0.29
N CYS A 160 -26.61 2.91 1.05
CA CYS A 160 -25.86 3.13 2.30
C CYS A 160 -26.70 2.88 3.56
N LEU A 161 -28.01 2.60 3.42
CA LEU A 161 -28.87 2.16 4.53
C LEU A 161 -28.57 0.72 4.99
#